data_AF-A0A5M3XLY5-F1
#
_entry.id   AF-A0A5M3XLY5-F1
#
_cell.length_a   1.000
_cell.length_b   1.000
_cell.length_c   1.000
_cell.angle_alpha   90.00
_cell.angle_beta   90.00
_cell.angle_gamma   90.00
#
_symmetry.space_group_name_H-M   'P 1'
#
loop_
_entity.id
_entity.type
_entity.pdbx_description
1 polymer ?
#
loop_
_entity_poly.entity_id
_entity_poly.type
_entity_poly.pdbx_seq_one_letter_code
_entity_poly.pdbx_strand_id
1 'polypeptide(L)'
;MVPGNEFAGTIEQVGEDVTGLTVGEPVLGFSTLGAYAEPIVVPVDQVVRKPATMPWEVAGGFSGHAQGARNALNQMKVTKGDTVLINAAAGGLGAFAVQLARPRGVSTVIGTASPANHEYLRARPTSSAENSPSPPGPATVWRTWRTPTAILRPVTAEARS
;
A
#
# COMPACT_ATOMS: atom_id res chain seq x y z
N MET A 1 -17.25 -12.80 10.37
CA MET A 1 -16.44 -12.23 9.26
C MET A 1 -15.42 -11.30 9.90
N VAL A 2 -14.13 -11.47 9.60
CA VAL A 2 -13.07 -10.64 10.21
C VAL A 2 -12.62 -9.56 9.22
N PRO A 3 -12.71 -8.26 9.52
CA PRO A 3 -12.30 -7.20 8.60
C PRO A 3 -10.78 -7.16 8.32
N GLY A 4 -10.36 -6.24 7.43
CA GLY A 4 -8.95 -5.89 7.21
C GLY A 4 -8.34 -6.48 5.95
N ASN A 5 -7.52 -5.68 5.27
CA ASN A 5 -6.89 -6.03 4.00
C ASN A 5 -5.36 -6.10 4.04
N GLU A 6 -4.72 -5.47 5.00
CA GLU A 6 -3.27 -5.34 5.05
C GLU A 6 -2.77 -5.95 6.36
N PHE A 7 -1.65 -6.65 6.30
CA PHE A 7 -1.03 -7.26 7.47
C PHE A 7 0.48 -7.14 7.40
N ALA A 8 1.11 -7.20 8.58
CA ALA A 8 2.52 -7.50 8.74
C ALA A 8 2.68 -8.38 9.97
N GLY A 9 3.63 -9.30 9.91
CA GLY A 9 3.84 -10.27 10.97
C GLY A 9 5.03 -11.17 10.70
N THR A 10 5.11 -12.23 11.49
CA THR A 10 6.14 -13.26 11.34
C THR A 10 5.50 -14.56 10.89
N ILE A 11 6.18 -15.27 9.98
CA ILE A 11 5.72 -16.59 9.51
C ILE A 11 5.75 -17.59 10.66
N GLU A 12 4.60 -18.18 10.98
CA GLU A 12 4.49 -19.25 11.97
C GLU A 12 4.49 -20.63 11.30
N GLN A 13 3.87 -20.75 10.13
CA GLN A 13 3.81 -21.99 9.36
C GLN A 13 3.83 -21.71 7.86
N VAL A 14 4.48 -22.61 7.13
CA VAL A 14 4.45 -22.67 5.66
C VAL A 14 3.80 -23.98 5.20
N GLY A 15 3.10 -23.94 4.07
CA GLY A 15 2.58 -25.16 3.45
C GLY A 15 3.71 -26.01 2.85
N GLU A 16 3.46 -27.30 2.64
CA GLU A 16 4.47 -28.27 2.17
C GLU A 16 5.11 -27.87 0.84
N ASP A 17 4.34 -27.26 -0.07
CA ASP A 17 4.80 -26.84 -1.40
C ASP A 17 5.38 -25.42 -1.43
N VAL A 18 5.43 -24.72 -0.29
CA VAL A 18 5.94 -23.34 -0.24
C VAL A 18 7.46 -23.37 -0.23
N THR A 19 8.06 -22.75 -1.23
CA THR A 19 9.52 -22.56 -1.33
C THR A 19 9.89 -21.09 -1.17
N GLY A 20 11.11 -20.83 -0.68
CA GLY A 20 11.65 -19.47 -0.62
C GLY A 20 11.07 -18.58 0.48
N LEU A 21 10.28 -19.13 1.41
CA LEU A 21 9.90 -18.49 2.67
C LEU A 21 10.11 -19.48 3.82
N THR A 22 10.47 -18.99 5.01
CA THR A 22 10.71 -19.85 6.18
C THR A 22 10.04 -19.31 7.44
N VAL A 23 9.67 -20.22 8.34
CA VAL A 23 9.18 -19.88 9.69
C VAL A 23 10.15 -18.93 10.38
N GLY A 24 9.62 -17.89 11.04
CA GLY A 24 10.40 -16.85 11.69
C GLY A 24 10.72 -15.64 10.81
N GLU A 25 10.48 -15.68 9.49
CA GLU A 25 10.73 -14.52 8.64
C GLU A 25 9.70 -13.38 8.87
N PRO A 26 10.17 -12.12 8.94
CA PRO A 26 9.29 -10.95 8.97
C PRO A 26 8.73 -10.64 7.58
N VAL A 27 7.42 -10.55 7.48
CA VAL A 27 6.70 -10.36 6.22
C VAL A 27 5.60 -9.31 6.33
N LEU A 28 5.16 -8.83 5.18
CA LEU A 28 3.96 -8.01 5.02
C LEU A 28 3.21 -8.44 3.76
N GLY A 29 1.95 -8.07 3.66
CA GLY A 29 1.16 -8.48 2.51
C GLY A 29 -0.27 -7.96 2.50
N PHE A 30 -1.04 -8.49 1.57
CA PHE A 30 -2.42 -8.09 1.32
C PHE A 30 -3.36 -9.29 1.37
N SER A 31 -4.57 -9.10 1.83
CA SER A 31 -5.66 -10.06 1.74
C SER A 31 -6.94 -9.34 1.36
N THR A 32 -7.88 -10.03 0.72
CA THR A 32 -9.21 -9.45 0.46
C THR A 32 -9.99 -9.22 1.77
N LEU A 33 -9.67 -9.98 2.82
CA LEU A 33 -10.32 -9.88 4.13
C LEU A 33 -9.52 -10.64 5.20
N GLY A 34 -9.81 -10.42 6.48
CA GLY A 34 -9.29 -11.24 7.58
C GLY A 34 -7.96 -10.78 8.19
N ALA A 35 -7.46 -9.61 7.81
CA ALA A 35 -6.18 -9.11 8.32
C ALA A 35 -6.25 -8.52 9.74
N TYR A 36 -7.43 -8.17 10.25
CA TYR A 36 -7.61 -7.73 11.63
C TYR A 36 -7.78 -8.95 12.55
N ALA A 37 -6.79 -9.84 12.53
CA ALA A 37 -6.75 -11.10 13.26
C ALA A 37 -5.35 -11.35 13.81
N GLU A 38 -5.27 -12.18 14.86
CA GLU A 38 -3.99 -12.66 15.39
C GLU A 38 -3.36 -13.76 14.54
N PRO A 39 -4.13 -14.67 13.91
CA PRO A 39 -3.60 -15.44 12.79
C PRO A 39 -4.31 -15.07 11.48
N ILE A 40 -3.56 -14.98 10.38
CA ILE A 40 -4.13 -14.89 9.04
C ILE A 40 -3.51 -15.93 8.12
N VAL A 41 -4.35 -16.65 7.38
CA VAL A 41 -3.96 -17.58 6.33
C VAL A 41 -4.12 -16.86 4.99
N VAL A 42 -3.03 -16.59 4.25
CA VAL A 42 -3.00 -15.89 2.95
C VAL A 42 -2.11 -16.56 1.90
N PRO A 43 -2.41 -16.44 0.60
CA PRO A 43 -1.55 -17.08 -0.39
C PRO A 43 -0.10 -16.62 -0.42
N VAL A 44 0.82 -17.51 -0.79
CA VAL A 44 2.26 -17.19 -0.86
C VAL A 44 2.53 -16.00 -1.79
N ASP A 45 1.74 -15.87 -2.86
CA ASP A 45 1.82 -14.76 -3.82
C ASP A 45 1.32 -13.41 -3.24
N GLN A 46 0.68 -13.43 -2.06
CA GLN A 46 0.24 -12.24 -1.33
C GLN A 46 1.24 -11.79 -0.26
N VAL A 47 2.37 -12.50 -0.10
CA VAL A 47 3.35 -12.25 0.95
C VAL A 47 4.65 -11.76 0.35
N VAL A 48 5.21 -10.71 0.94
CA VAL A 48 6.57 -10.24 0.63
C VAL A 48 7.37 -10.05 1.91
N ARG A 49 8.70 -10.17 1.81
CA ARG A 49 9.59 -9.90 2.94
C ARG A 49 9.48 -8.45 3.35
N LYS A 50 9.29 -8.23 4.66
CA LYS A 50 9.30 -6.91 5.24
C LYS A 50 10.75 -6.41 5.28
N PRO A 51 11.06 -5.19 4.79
CA PRO A 51 12.38 -4.61 4.95
C PRO A 51 12.76 -4.51 6.44
N ALA A 52 14.01 -4.85 6.77
CA ALA A 52 14.49 -4.84 8.15
C ALA A 52 14.36 -3.45 8.82
N THR A 53 14.56 -2.39 8.05
CA THR A 53 14.49 -0.99 8.50
C THR A 53 13.07 -0.42 8.58
N MET A 54 12.05 -1.14 8.07
CA MET A 54 10.68 -0.67 8.09
C MET A 54 10.05 -0.93 9.48
N PRO A 55 9.45 0.04 10.16
CA PRO A 55 8.69 -0.23 11.39
C PRO A 55 7.47 -1.14 11.12
N TRP A 56 7.02 -1.87 12.14
CA TRP A 56 5.89 -2.81 11.99
C TRP A 56 4.58 -2.08 11.68
N GLU A 57 4.37 -0.95 12.31
CA GLU A 57 3.20 -0.08 12.15
C GLU A 57 3.10 0.45 10.72
N VAL A 58 4.25 0.74 10.11
CA VAL A 58 4.33 1.13 8.71
C VAL A 58 4.04 -0.07 7.81
N ALA A 59 4.67 -1.23 8.08
CA ALA A 59 4.51 -2.43 7.27
C ALA A 59 3.06 -2.92 7.24
N GLY A 60 2.34 -2.85 8.37
CA GLY A 60 0.96 -3.32 8.50
C GLY A 60 -0.06 -2.55 7.66
N GLY A 61 0.23 -1.30 7.28
CA GLY A 61 -0.63 -0.47 6.41
C GLY A 61 0.03 -0.07 5.08
N PHE A 62 1.07 -0.80 4.66
CA PHE A 62 1.88 -0.45 3.50
C PHE A 62 1.30 -0.99 2.19
N SER A 63 0.90 -2.26 2.20
CA SER A 63 0.77 -3.09 1.00
C SER A 63 -0.34 -2.62 0.07
N GLY A 64 -1.54 -2.36 0.59
CA GLY A 64 -2.70 -1.91 -0.15
C GLY A 64 -2.53 -0.52 -0.73
N HIS A 65 -2.02 0.43 0.07
CA HIS A 65 -1.78 1.79 -0.41
C HIS A 65 -0.71 1.85 -1.51
N ALA A 66 0.42 1.16 -1.32
CA ALA A 66 1.50 1.13 -2.30
C ALA A 66 1.09 0.43 -3.60
N GLN A 67 0.41 -0.73 -3.50
CA GLN A 67 -0.10 -1.46 -4.65
C GLN A 67 -1.15 -0.67 -5.41
N GLY A 68 -2.11 -0.06 -4.71
CA GLY A 68 -3.16 0.77 -5.31
C GLY A 68 -2.57 1.93 -6.10
N ALA A 69 -1.64 2.68 -5.51
CA ALA A 69 -0.95 3.78 -6.21
C ALA A 69 -0.16 3.31 -7.44
N ARG A 70 0.61 2.22 -7.32
CA ARG A 70 1.37 1.66 -8.45
C ARG A 70 0.44 1.22 -9.57
N ASN A 71 -0.64 0.50 -9.24
CA ASN A 71 -1.60 -0.02 -10.18
C ASN A 71 -2.34 1.10 -10.91
N ALA A 72 -2.80 2.13 -10.21
CA ALA A 72 -3.44 3.29 -10.82
C ALA A 72 -2.53 3.96 -11.86
N LEU A 73 -1.26 4.23 -11.49
CA LEU A 73 -0.31 4.86 -12.40
C LEU A 73 0.04 3.96 -13.60
N ASN A 74 0.09 2.64 -13.42
CA ASN A 74 0.30 1.68 -14.51
C ASN A 74 -0.90 1.59 -15.45
N GLN A 75 -2.12 1.54 -14.91
CA GLN A 75 -3.35 1.44 -15.70
C GLN A 75 -3.58 2.70 -16.53
N MET A 76 -3.26 3.87 -15.98
CA MET A 76 -3.25 5.14 -16.71
C MET A 76 -2.08 5.29 -17.68
N LYS A 77 -1.12 4.34 -17.66
CA LYS A 77 0.10 4.36 -18.49
C LYS A 77 0.92 5.63 -18.33
N VAL A 78 0.96 6.17 -17.12
CA VAL A 78 1.71 7.40 -16.79
C VAL A 78 3.18 7.21 -17.17
N THR A 79 3.71 8.14 -17.95
CA THR A 79 5.06 8.08 -18.52
C THR A 79 5.75 9.44 -18.46
N LYS A 80 6.97 9.48 -18.99
CA LYS A 80 7.79 10.68 -19.06
C LYS A 80 7.06 11.78 -19.85
N GLY A 81 7.04 12.99 -19.30
CA GLY A 81 6.40 14.14 -19.95
C GLY A 81 4.98 14.44 -19.47
N ASP A 82 4.30 13.47 -18.84
CA ASP A 82 2.91 13.64 -18.40
C ASP A 82 2.76 14.66 -17.28
N THR A 83 1.56 15.21 -17.15
CA THR A 83 1.12 15.93 -15.95
C THR A 83 0.09 15.07 -15.23
N VAL A 84 0.31 14.83 -13.93
CA VAL A 84 -0.60 14.02 -13.11
C VAL A 84 -1.24 14.85 -12.01
N LEU A 85 -2.56 14.75 -11.88
CA LEU A 85 -3.33 15.26 -10.76
C LEU A 85 -3.59 14.13 -9.75
N ILE A 86 -3.20 14.35 -8.50
CA ILE A 86 -3.35 13.38 -7.41
C ILE A 86 -4.26 14.00 -6.36
N ASN A 87 -5.49 13.50 -6.28
CA ASN A 87 -6.42 13.93 -5.24
C ASN A 87 -6.05 13.35 -3.87
N ALA A 88 -6.29 14.13 -2.81
CA ALA A 88 -5.93 13.77 -1.45
C ALA A 88 -4.47 13.29 -1.35
N ALA A 89 -3.55 14.02 -1.99
CA ALA A 89 -2.14 13.67 -2.13
C ALA A 89 -1.43 13.49 -0.78
N ALA A 90 -1.96 14.06 0.30
CA ALA A 90 -1.43 13.89 1.64
C ALA A 90 -1.91 12.62 2.37
N GLY A 91 -2.94 11.94 1.85
CA GLY A 91 -3.48 10.71 2.42
C GLY A 91 -2.62 9.48 2.11
N GLY A 92 -3.02 8.32 2.65
CA GLY A 92 -2.26 7.06 2.53
C GLY A 92 -1.87 6.72 1.09
N LEU A 93 -2.84 6.50 0.20
CA LEU A 93 -2.58 6.19 -1.21
C LEU A 93 -1.96 7.37 -1.99
N GLY A 94 -2.46 8.59 -1.77
CA GLY A 94 -2.00 9.78 -2.47
C GLY A 94 -0.52 10.05 -2.26
N ALA A 95 -0.03 9.85 -1.03
CA ALA A 95 1.37 10.02 -0.69
C ALA A 95 2.27 9.02 -1.42
N PHE A 96 1.82 7.77 -1.62
CA PHE A 96 2.53 6.81 -2.47
C PHE A 96 2.47 7.21 -3.94
N ALA A 97 1.33 7.68 -4.44
CA ALA A 97 1.18 8.08 -5.83
C ALA A 97 2.13 9.24 -6.18
N VAL A 98 2.30 10.23 -5.31
CA VAL A 98 3.27 11.32 -5.48
C VAL A 98 4.68 10.77 -5.62
N GLN A 99 5.09 9.90 -4.68
CA GLN A 99 6.43 9.32 -4.65
C GLN A 99 6.71 8.41 -5.86
N LEU A 100 5.71 7.67 -6.34
CA LEU A 100 5.83 6.73 -7.45
C LEU A 100 5.67 7.39 -8.84
N ALA A 101 5.03 8.56 -8.94
CA ALA A 101 4.90 9.29 -10.20
C ALA A 101 6.23 9.92 -10.63
N ARG A 102 6.98 10.50 -9.68
CA ARG A 102 8.24 11.20 -9.96
C ARG A 102 9.33 10.37 -10.68
N PRO A 103 9.71 9.17 -10.22
CA PRO A 103 10.74 8.38 -10.90
C PRO A 103 10.32 7.93 -12.31
N ARG A 104 9.06 8.09 -12.72
CA ARG A 104 8.61 7.85 -14.10
C ARG A 104 8.90 9.02 -15.05
N GLY A 105 9.43 10.14 -14.57
CA GLY A 105 9.81 11.28 -15.41
C GLY A 105 8.65 12.18 -15.84
N VAL A 106 7.52 12.15 -15.12
CA VAL A 106 6.41 13.10 -15.34
C VAL A 106 6.91 14.55 -15.26
N SER A 107 6.38 15.41 -16.12
CA SER A 107 6.72 16.85 -16.12
C SER A 107 6.24 17.52 -14.83
N THR A 108 5.00 17.22 -14.43
CA THR A 108 4.31 17.93 -13.35
C THR A 108 3.50 16.97 -12.49
N VAL A 109 3.58 17.14 -11.17
CA VAL A 109 2.71 16.48 -10.19
C VAL A 109 1.94 17.56 -9.44
N ILE A 110 0.62 17.58 -9.65
CA ILE A 110 -0.33 18.46 -8.97
C ILE A 110 -1.00 17.63 -7.88
N GLY A 111 -0.81 17.99 -6.61
CA GLY A 111 -1.43 17.29 -5.49
C GLY A 111 -2.53 18.12 -4.85
N THR A 112 -3.69 17.55 -4.57
CA THR A 112 -4.70 18.24 -3.76
C THR A 112 -4.68 17.80 -2.31
N ALA A 113 -4.73 18.75 -1.38
CA ALA A 113 -4.83 18.48 0.06
C ALA A 113 -5.34 19.71 0.81
N SER A 114 -5.80 19.52 2.05
CA SER A 114 -6.14 20.63 2.94
C SER A 114 -4.92 21.50 3.23
N PRO A 115 -5.09 22.81 3.52
CA PRO A 115 -3.99 23.74 3.75
C PRO A 115 -2.97 23.27 4.80
N ALA A 116 -3.45 22.62 5.87
CA ALA A 116 -2.60 22.08 6.93
C ALA A 116 -1.58 21.04 6.44
N ASN A 117 -1.82 20.40 5.28
CA ASN A 117 -0.95 19.37 4.72
C ASN A 117 -0.02 19.89 3.61
N HIS A 118 -0.07 21.19 3.27
CA HIS A 118 0.70 21.74 2.15
C HIS A 118 2.20 21.71 2.41
N GLU A 119 2.64 21.92 3.66
CA GLU A 119 4.06 21.81 4.02
C GLU A 119 4.55 20.35 3.90
N TYR A 120 3.76 19.40 4.37
CA TYR A 120 4.04 17.97 4.20
C TYR A 120 4.19 17.57 2.73
N LEU A 121 3.34 18.09 1.84
CA LEU A 121 3.47 17.86 0.40
C LEU A 121 4.67 18.59 -0.19
N ARG A 122 4.99 19.82 0.23
CA ARG A 122 6.19 20.51 -0.26
C ARG A 122 7.48 19.78 0.12
N ALA A 123 7.53 19.14 1.29
CA ALA A 123 8.66 18.31 1.71
C ALA A 123 8.83 17.02 0.88
N ARG A 124 7.82 16.62 0.08
CA ARG A 124 7.84 15.43 -0.77
C ARG A 124 7.53 15.84 -2.21
N PRO A 125 8.52 15.89 -3.13
CA PRO A 125 8.50 16.74 -4.32
C PRO A 125 7.17 16.72 -5.10
N THR A 126 6.23 17.62 -4.80
CA THR A 126 5.07 18.01 -5.64
C THR A 126 5.36 19.38 -6.25
N SER A 127 5.01 19.60 -7.52
CA SER A 127 5.29 20.89 -8.19
C SER A 127 4.24 21.95 -7.88
N SER A 128 3.05 21.54 -7.44
CA SER A 128 2.02 22.43 -6.88
C SER A 128 1.10 21.65 -5.93
N ALA A 129 0.70 22.28 -4.83
CA ALA A 129 -0.33 21.80 -3.92
C ALA A 129 -1.57 22.70 -4.08
N GLU A 130 -2.70 22.16 -4.54
CA GLU A 130 -3.93 22.92 -4.80
C GLU A 130 -5.10 22.41 -3.94
N ASN A 131 -6.16 23.21 -3.76
CA ASN A 131 -7.35 22.77 -3.02
C ASN A 131 -8.26 21.88 -3.90
N SER A 132 -8.90 20.87 -3.31
CA SER A 132 -9.74 19.90 -4.04
C SER A 132 -11.06 20.52 -4.56
N PRO A 133 -11.41 20.38 -5.85
CA PRO A 133 -12.79 20.43 -6.33
C PRO A 133 -13.41 19.02 -6.45
N SER A 134 -14.74 18.93 -6.44
CA SER A 134 -15.56 17.71 -6.45
C SER A 134 -15.26 16.73 -7.62
N PRO A 135 -15.48 15.41 -7.45
CA PRO A 135 -15.17 14.41 -8.49
C PRO A 135 -16.19 14.39 -9.64
N PRO A 136 -15.75 14.18 -10.91
CA PRO A 136 -16.66 13.78 -12.00
C PRO A 136 -16.97 12.27 -11.94
N GLY A 137 -18.13 11.91 -12.49
CA GLY A 137 -18.91 10.67 -12.27
C GLY A 137 -18.38 9.31 -12.78
N PRO A 138 -19.23 8.26 -12.78
CA PRO A 138 -18.82 6.87 -12.50
C PRO A 138 -18.74 5.92 -13.73
N ALA A 139 -17.76 5.01 -13.71
CA ALA A 139 -17.68 3.71 -14.42
C ALA A 139 -16.31 3.06 -14.05
N THR A 140 -16.05 1.77 -13.83
CA THR A 140 -16.66 0.48 -14.19
C THR A 140 -16.03 -0.64 -13.33
N VAL A 141 -16.76 -1.76 -13.19
CA VAL A 141 -16.57 -3.06 -12.48
C VAL A 141 -15.22 -3.76 -12.86
N TRP A 142 -14.62 -4.73 -12.13
CA TRP A 142 -14.82 -6.20 -12.26
C TRP A 142 -14.02 -7.10 -11.27
N ARG A 143 -14.54 -8.35 -11.20
CA ARG A 143 -14.42 -9.51 -10.30
C ARG A 143 -13.03 -10.15 -10.05
N THR A 144 -13.00 -10.97 -8.99
CA THR A 144 -11.85 -11.62 -8.33
C THR A 144 -11.61 -13.09 -8.76
N TRP A 145 -10.41 -13.61 -8.48
CA TRP A 145 -10.02 -15.03 -8.54
C TRP A 145 -9.20 -15.42 -7.28
N ARG A 146 -9.20 -16.71 -6.91
CA ARG A 146 -8.57 -17.29 -5.69
C ARG A 146 -7.29 -18.09 -6.01
N THR A 147 -6.37 -18.16 -5.04
CA THR A 147 -5.12 -18.96 -5.01
C THR A 147 -4.74 -19.37 -3.55
N PRO A 148 -3.72 -20.24 -3.31
CA PRO A 148 -3.53 -21.08 -2.10
C PRO A 148 -2.62 -20.50 -0.99
N THR A 149 -2.88 -20.89 0.26
CA THR A 149 -2.81 -20.10 1.52
C THR A 149 -1.62 -20.41 2.50
N ALA A 150 -1.21 -19.49 3.38
CA ALA A 150 -0.06 -19.50 4.33
C ALA A 150 -0.34 -18.69 5.62
N ILE A 151 0.07 -19.15 6.82
CA ILE A 151 -0.40 -18.62 8.13
C ILE A 151 0.62 -17.68 8.82
N LEU A 152 0.20 -16.51 9.32
CA LEU A 152 1.04 -15.47 9.96
C LEU A 152 0.47 -14.97 11.30
N ARG A 153 1.34 -14.56 12.24
CA ARG A 153 0.97 -13.82 13.47
C ARG A 153 1.48 -12.36 13.49
N PRO A 154 0.71 -11.35 13.94
CA PRO A 154 1.17 -9.97 14.10
C PRO A 154 1.96 -9.78 15.40
N VAL A 155 2.84 -8.77 15.39
CA VAL A 155 3.50 -8.24 16.59
C VAL A 155 2.60 -7.14 17.17
N THR A 156 2.18 -7.30 18.42
CA THR A 156 1.52 -6.23 19.17
C THR A 156 2.52 -5.14 19.54
N ALA A 157 2.12 -3.88 19.37
CA ALA A 157 2.87 -2.74 19.87
C ALA A 157 2.69 -2.63 21.40
N GLU A 158 3.39 -3.48 22.15
CA GLU A 158 3.60 -3.30 23.59
C GLU A 158 5.05 -3.63 23.94
N ALA A 159 5.88 -2.58 23.96
CA ALA A 159 7.13 -2.55 24.72
C ALA A 159 7.52 -1.09 24.97
N ARG A 160 7.00 -0.51 26.06
CA ARG A 160 7.64 0.53 26.88
C ARG A 160 6.79 0.84 28.13
N SER A 161 6.96 0.01 29.15
CA SER A 161 7.25 0.34 30.56
C SER A 161 6.78 -0.80 31.46
#